data_AF-A0A0X3WY04-F1
#
_entry.id   AF-A0A0X3WY04-F1
#
_cell.length_a   1.000
_cell.length_b   1.000
_cell.length_c   1.000
_cell.angle_alpha   90.00
_cell.angle_beta   90.00
_cell.angle_gamma   90.00
#
_symmetry.space_group_name_H-M   'P 1'
#
loop_
_entity.id
_entity.type
_entity.pdbx_description
1 polymer ?
#
loop_
_entity_poly.entity_id
_entity_poly.type
_entity_poly.pdbx_seq_one_letter_code
_entity_poly.pdbx_strand_id
1 'polypeptide(L)'
;MHARSIAAALVVGTSLFALTGCGPDQASSTGTSTTTDKPVGTGEADEGASEEKAGDEKAGGEKAGDEKDETAALPDMTGKGLQSAQDQAQAAGFYGLTSHDALGRDRMQAFDRNWKVCSQTPKAGDHSTDTKVDFAAVKLEETCPAQDAGAEEPRAAGVKMPDFTGKAVKVARAALDSGTSITVNDASGQDRFILMESNWQVCGQEPAAGAKLDGRPVTLSAVKFEESC
;
A
#
# COMPACT_ATOMS: atom_id res chain seq x y z
N MET A 1 -12.60 53.04 -20.98
CA MET A 1 -11.28 52.84 -21.62
C MET A 1 -10.21 53.46 -20.73
N HIS A 2 -9.47 52.68 -19.95
CA HIS A 2 -8.29 53.13 -19.21
C HIS A 2 -7.23 52.03 -19.33
N ALA A 3 -6.16 52.29 -20.07
CA ALA A 3 -5.05 51.36 -20.21
C ALA A 3 -4.16 51.40 -18.95
N ARG A 4 -3.61 50.25 -18.54
CA ARG A 4 -2.56 50.18 -17.52
C ARG A 4 -1.38 49.42 -18.11
N SER A 5 -0.25 50.11 -18.21
CA SER A 5 0.93 49.65 -18.94
C SER A 5 1.68 48.54 -18.20
N ILE A 6 2.27 47.63 -18.97
CA ILE A 6 3.23 46.63 -18.50
C ILE A 6 4.60 47.30 -18.35
N ALA A 7 5.31 47.03 -17.26
CA ALA A 7 6.71 47.39 -17.09
C ALA A 7 7.49 46.16 -16.62
N ALA A 8 8.30 45.59 -17.51
CA ALA A 8 9.25 44.53 -17.16
C ALA A 8 10.59 45.16 -16.76
N ALA A 9 11.20 44.68 -15.67
CA ALA A 9 12.54 45.06 -15.24
C ALA A 9 13.45 43.83 -15.27
N LEU A 10 14.38 43.83 -16.22
CA LEU A 10 15.38 42.78 -16.40
C LEU A 10 16.66 43.21 -15.66
N VAL A 11 17.14 42.39 -14.72
CA VAL A 11 18.43 42.63 -14.03
C VAL A 11 19.38 41.49 -14.33
N VAL A 12 20.43 41.81 -15.08
CA VAL A 12 21.58 40.93 -15.33
C VAL A 12 22.72 41.35 -14.40
N GLY A 13 23.30 40.40 -13.67
CA GLY A 13 24.41 40.65 -12.75
C GLY A 13 25.46 39.54 -12.83
N THR A 14 26.51 39.76 -13.64
CA THR A 14 27.68 38.88 -13.79
C THR A 14 28.91 39.48 -13.10
N SER A 15 29.65 38.66 -12.32
CA SER A 15 31.08 38.80 -11.89
C SER A 15 31.33 37.99 -10.61
N LEU A 16 32.52 37.45 -10.28
CA LEU A 16 33.69 36.97 -11.04
C LEU A 16 34.53 36.06 -10.09
N PHE A 17 35.52 35.33 -10.62
CA PHE A 17 36.39 34.35 -9.91
C PHE A 17 37.29 34.88 -8.78
N ALA A 18 37.61 34.02 -7.80
CA ALA A 18 38.96 33.88 -7.20
C ALA A 18 39.17 32.49 -6.53
N LEU A 19 40.42 32.01 -6.54
CA LEU A 19 40.90 30.73 -5.96
C LEU A 19 41.94 31.00 -4.84
N THR A 20 42.46 29.93 -4.20
CA THR A 20 43.51 29.86 -3.14
C THR A 20 43.03 30.08 -1.69
N GLY A 21 43.57 29.41 -0.64
CA GLY A 21 44.52 28.28 -0.58
C GLY A 21 45.02 27.95 0.85
N CYS A 22 45.57 26.73 1.04
CA CYS A 22 46.33 26.19 2.19
C CYS A 22 45.63 25.80 3.53
N GLY A 23 46.01 24.62 4.06
CA GLY A 23 45.77 24.10 5.42
C GLY A 23 46.93 24.43 6.39
N PRO A 24 47.32 23.58 7.38
CA PRO A 24 47.45 22.10 7.26
C PRO A 24 47.16 21.24 8.53
N ASP A 25 47.49 19.93 8.45
CA ASP A 25 47.94 18.99 9.52
C ASP A 25 46.99 18.58 10.68
N GLN A 26 46.94 17.33 11.18
CA GLN A 26 47.60 16.00 10.96
C GLN A 26 46.67 14.91 11.60
N ALA A 27 46.81 13.57 11.48
CA ALA A 27 47.40 12.65 10.49
C ALA A 27 47.11 11.17 10.91
N SER A 28 47.25 10.21 9.97
CA SER A 28 47.35 8.73 10.16
C SER A 28 46.10 7.98 10.68
N SER A 29 45.78 6.75 10.26
CA SER A 29 46.49 5.73 9.44
C SER A 29 45.52 4.99 8.50
N THR A 30 45.82 4.77 7.20
CA THR A 30 46.45 3.56 6.61
C THR A 30 45.73 2.22 6.92
N GLY A 31 45.34 1.36 5.97
CA GLY A 31 45.52 1.33 4.50
C GLY A 31 44.31 0.67 3.78
N THR A 32 44.11 0.78 2.45
CA THR A 32 44.95 0.30 1.32
C THR A 32 44.78 -1.22 1.11
N SER A 33 44.40 -1.79 -0.05
CA SER A 33 44.43 -1.25 -1.42
C SER A 33 43.36 -1.77 -2.39
N THR A 34 43.12 -0.98 -3.44
CA THR A 34 42.35 -1.22 -4.68
C THR A 34 43.09 -2.14 -5.67
N THR A 35 42.38 -2.71 -6.66
CA THR A 35 42.78 -2.69 -8.10
C THR A 35 41.55 -2.89 -9.01
N THR A 36 41.64 -2.39 -10.25
CA THR A 36 40.52 -2.03 -11.14
C THR A 36 40.65 -2.66 -12.54
N ASP A 37 39.51 -3.03 -13.14
CA ASP A 37 39.14 -3.28 -14.57
C ASP A 37 39.91 -4.22 -15.55
N LYS A 38 39.14 -5.18 -16.11
CA LYS A 38 38.96 -5.59 -17.55
C LYS A 38 40.16 -6.08 -18.42
N PRO A 39 39.95 -6.73 -19.61
CA PRO A 39 38.69 -7.14 -20.29
C PRO A 39 38.60 -8.58 -20.89
N VAL A 40 37.37 -8.94 -21.33
CA VAL A 40 36.94 -9.87 -22.42
C VAL A 40 37.83 -11.04 -22.88
N GLY A 41 37.23 -12.23 -22.92
CA GLY A 41 37.60 -13.35 -23.80
C GLY A 41 36.41 -14.27 -24.07
N THR A 42 36.14 -14.58 -25.35
CA THR A 42 35.12 -15.56 -25.81
C THR A 42 35.75 -16.95 -25.87
N GLY A 43 35.01 -17.99 -25.49
CA GLY A 43 35.42 -19.40 -25.60
C GLY A 43 34.21 -20.33 -25.71
N GLU A 44 34.35 -21.38 -26.53
CA GLU A 44 33.28 -22.28 -26.97
C GLU A 44 32.91 -23.40 -25.99
N ALA A 45 31.91 -24.19 -26.40
CA ALA A 45 31.28 -25.27 -25.64
C ALA A 45 32.18 -26.46 -25.31
N ASP A 46 31.75 -27.25 -24.32
CA ASP A 46 31.95 -28.70 -24.30
C ASP A 46 30.71 -29.38 -23.70
N GLU A 47 30.41 -30.59 -24.18
CA GLU A 47 29.23 -31.37 -23.78
C GLU A 47 29.54 -32.27 -22.58
N GLY A 48 28.63 -32.34 -21.61
CA GLY A 48 28.80 -33.15 -20.40
C GLY A 48 27.49 -33.75 -19.91
N ALA A 49 27.02 -34.80 -20.58
CA ALA A 49 25.87 -35.59 -20.13
C ALA A 49 26.27 -36.62 -19.05
N SER A 50 25.47 -36.77 -18.00
CA SER A 50 24.95 -38.10 -17.59
C SER A 50 23.83 -38.03 -16.55
N GLU A 51 22.75 -38.75 -16.87
CA GLU A 51 21.99 -39.63 -15.96
C GLU A 51 21.35 -39.05 -14.67
N GLU A 52 20.11 -38.59 -14.86
CA GLU A 52 18.92 -39.25 -14.30
C GLU A 52 19.16 -40.37 -13.26
N LYS A 53 18.54 -40.22 -12.08
CA LYS A 53 18.11 -41.38 -11.30
C LYS A 53 16.73 -41.18 -10.65
N ALA A 54 15.75 -41.88 -11.18
CA ALA A 54 14.41 -42.01 -10.62
C ALA A 54 14.37 -43.03 -9.45
N GLY A 55 13.26 -43.00 -8.70
CA GLY A 55 12.94 -43.93 -7.60
C GLY A 55 13.27 -43.34 -6.22
N ASP A 56 12.32 -43.16 -5.31
CA ASP A 56 11.26 -44.13 -5.00
C ASP A 56 9.96 -43.43 -4.53
N GLU A 57 8.84 -43.68 -5.22
CA GLU A 57 7.50 -43.30 -4.75
C GLU A 57 7.08 -44.21 -3.59
N LYS A 58 7.40 -43.81 -2.36
CA LYS A 58 6.78 -44.45 -1.20
C LYS A 58 5.39 -43.86 -0.96
N ALA A 59 4.38 -44.52 -1.53
CA ALA A 59 2.98 -44.36 -1.14
C ALA A 59 2.80 -44.72 0.36
N GLY A 60 3.05 -43.74 1.23
CA GLY A 60 2.67 -43.78 2.64
C GLY A 60 1.18 -43.49 2.73
N GLY A 61 0.39 -44.49 3.12
CA GLY A 61 -1.05 -44.42 3.09
C GLY A 61 -1.62 -43.19 3.79
N GLU A 62 -2.60 -42.58 3.13
CA GLU A 62 -3.47 -41.54 3.66
C GLU A 62 -4.13 -42.04 4.94
N LYS A 63 -3.50 -41.79 6.09
CA LYS A 63 -4.28 -41.51 7.29
C LYS A 63 -5.06 -40.25 6.96
N ALA A 64 -6.34 -40.43 6.64
CA ALA A 64 -7.34 -39.46 7.04
C ALA A 64 -7.17 -39.29 8.55
N GLY A 65 -6.41 -38.26 8.93
CA GLY A 65 -6.36 -37.80 10.29
C GLY A 65 -7.77 -37.37 10.64
N ASP A 66 -8.23 -37.81 11.80
CA ASP A 66 -9.28 -37.09 12.51
C ASP A 66 -8.68 -35.70 12.79
N GLU A 67 -8.89 -34.75 11.88
CA GLU A 67 -8.53 -33.33 12.08
C GLU A 67 -9.41 -32.85 13.23
N LYS A 68 -8.91 -33.05 14.45
CA LYS A 68 -9.37 -32.28 15.59
C LYS A 68 -9.03 -30.83 15.29
N ASP A 69 -10.07 -30.02 15.19
CA ASP A 69 -9.99 -28.56 15.27
C ASP A 69 -9.16 -28.17 16.51
N GLU A 70 -7.86 -27.95 16.32
CA GLU A 70 -6.96 -27.57 17.39
C GLU A 70 -7.41 -26.20 17.90
N THR A 71 -7.84 -26.13 19.15
CA THR A 71 -8.38 -24.90 19.73
C THR A 71 -7.31 -24.17 20.53
N ALA A 72 -7.18 -22.86 20.32
CA ALA A 72 -6.24 -22.01 21.05
C ALA A 72 -6.90 -20.69 21.49
N ALA A 73 -6.32 -20.07 22.51
CA ALA A 73 -6.76 -18.76 23.00
C ALA A 73 -6.17 -17.64 22.13
N LEU A 74 -7.01 -16.96 21.35
CA LEU A 74 -6.66 -15.76 20.60
C LEU A 74 -6.53 -14.57 21.57
N PRO A 75 -5.35 -13.93 21.70
CA PRO A 75 -5.19 -12.77 22.57
C PRO A 75 -5.96 -11.54 22.07
N ASP A 76 -6.19 -10.57 22.96
CA ASP A 76 -6.61 -9.23 22.57
C ASP A 76 -5.41 -8.44 22.04
N MET A 77 -5.51 -8.05 20.77
CA MET A 77 -4.53 -7.31 19.99
C MET A 77 -4.82 -5.81 19.91
N THR A 78 -5.96 -5.36 20.45
CA THR A 78 -6.39 -3.97 20.38
C THR A 78 -5.32 -3.02 20.96
N GLY A 79 -4.97 -1.98 20.19
CA GLY A 79 -3.95 -1.00 20.55
C GLY A 79 -2.49 -1.44 20.33
N LYS A 80 -2.21 -2.69 19.94
CA LYS A 80 -0.86 -3.15 19.59
C LYS A 80 -0.47 -2.68 18.18
N GLY A 81 0.84 -2.59 17.92
CA GLY A 81 1.36 -2.45 16.56
C GLY A 81 1.03 -3.70 15.72
N LEU A 82 0.68 -3.53 14.45
CA LEU A 82 0.11 -4.60 13.61
C LEU A 82 1.06 -5.80 13.46
N GLN A 83 2.36 -5.57 13.21
CA GLN A 83 3.35 -6.66 13.18
C GLN A 83 3.33 -7.47 14.48
N SER A 84 3.39 -6.79 15.63
CA SER A 84 3.40 -7.46 16.93
C SER A 84 2.09 -8.19 17.24
N ALA A 85 0.95 -7.74 16.70
CA ALA A 85 -0.31 -8.46 16.79
C ALA A 85 -0.29 -9.76 15.97
N GLN A 86 0.21 -9.69 14.73
CA GLN A 86 0.39 -10.89 13.88
C GLN A 86 1.36 -11.88 14.53
N ASP A 87 2.53 -11.42 15.00
CA ASP A 87 3.54 -12.25 15.67
C ASP A 87 2.94 -12.98 16.91
N GLN A 88 2.10 -12.29 17.70
CA GLN A 88 1.42 -12.87 18.87
C GLN A 88 0.29 -13.84 18.50
N ALA A 89 -0.43 -13.60 17.40
CA ALA A 89 -1.46 -14.52 16.92
C ALA A 89 -0.84 -15.82 16.37
N GLN A 90 0.25 -15.72 15.60
CA GLN A 90 1.02 -16.87 15.12
C GLN A 90 1.65 -17.66 16.27
N ALA A 91 2.20 -16.98 17.28
CA ALA A 91 2.71 -17.63 18.49
C ALA A 91 1.62 -18.36 19.30
N ALA A 92 0.35 -17.98 19.14
CA ALA A 92 -0.82 -18.66 19.70
C ALA A 92 -1.42 -19.73 18.76
N GLY A 93 -0.84 -19.97 17.58
CA GLY A 93 -1.28 -20.99 16.62
C GLY A 93 -2.15 -20.48 15.46
N PHE A 94 -2.49 -19.19 15.41
CA PHE A 94 -3.32 -18.63 14.35
C PHE A 94 -2.47 -18.16 13.16
N TYR A 95 -2.57 -18.89 12.04
CA TYR A 95 -1.82 -18.58 10.81
C TYR A 95 -2.68 -17.95 9.70
N GLY A 96 -4.00 -18.06 9.79
CA GLY A 96 -4.96 -17.47 8.84
C GLY A 96 -5.13 -15.96 9.02
N LEU A 97 -4.04 -15.20 8.99
CA LEU A 97 -4.06 -13.77 9.30
C LEU A 97 -4.34 -12.91 8.07
N THR A 98 -5.15 -11.86 8.26
CA THR A 98 -5.38 -10.77 7.31
C THR A 98 -5.50 -9.46 8.07
N SER A 99 -5.37 -8.33 7.37
CA SER A 99 -5.55 -7.02 7.96
C SER A 99 -5.90 -5.98 6.91
N HIS A 100 -6.64 -4.96 7.33
CA HIS A 100 -7.19 -3.96 6.43
C HIS A 100 -7.22 -2.57 7.08
N ASP A 101 -7.41 -1.53 6.27
CA ASP A 101 -7.43 -0.14 6.73
C ASP A 101 -8.79 0.23 7.34
N ALA A 102 -8.85 0.34 8.67
CA ALA A 102 -10.08 0.60 9.42
C ALA A 102 -10.73 1.96 9.08
N LEU A 103 -9.98 2.91 8.49
CA LEU A 103 -10.55 4.17 7.97
C LEU A 103 -11.25 4.02 6.61
N GLY A 104 -11.28 2.81 6.02
CA GLY A 104 -11.98 2.54 4.76
C GLY A 104 -11.38 3.28 3.57
N ARG A 105 -10.06 3.51 3.54
CA ARG A 105 -9.37 4.22 2.44
C ARG A 105 -8.62 3.30 1.47
N ASP A 106 -8.73 1.98 1.66
CA ASP A 106 -8.05 0.95 0.87
C ASP A 106 -6.54 1.23 0.72
N ARG A 107 -5.88 1.48 1.86
CA ARG A 107 -4.44 1.74 1.94
C ARG A 107 -3.67 0.43 2.16
N MET A 108 -2.78 0.11 1.23
CA MET A 108 -1.87 -1.03 1.35
C MET A 108 -1.01 -0.95 2.62
N GLN A 109 -1.02 -2.04 3.40
CA GLN A 109 -0.29 -2.14 4.66
C GLN A 109 1.16 -2.61 4.47
N ALA A 110 1.87 -2.07 3.47
CA ALA A 110 3.20 -2.56 3.06
C ALA A 110 4.30 -2.54 4.14
N PHE A 111 4.06 -1.91 5.30
CA PHE A 111 4.97 -1.85 6.45
C PHE A 111 4.16 -1.88 7.74
N ASP A 112 3.82 -3.06 8.24
CA ASP A 112 2.95 -3.27 9.42
C ASP A 112 3.44 -2.57 10.70
N ARG A 113 4.74 -2.31 10.81
CA ARG A 113 5.33 -1.53 11.90
C ARG A 113 4.83 -0.07 11.95
N ASN A 114 4.27 0.44 10.85
CA ASN A 114 3.67 1.78 10.74
C ASN A 114 2.14 1.76 10.96
N TRP A 115 1.60 0.68 11.51
CA TRP A 115 0.16 0.50 11.76
C TRP A 115 -0.10 -0.01 13.18
N LYS A 116 -1.28 0.30 13.72
CA LYS A 116 -1.79 -0.20 15.00
C LYS A 116 -3.20 -0.77 14.84
N VAL A 117 -3.48 -1.85 15.57
CA VAL A 117 -4.77 -2.55 15.56
C VAL A 117 -5.80 -1.74 16.35
N CYS A 118 -6.97 -1.52 15.74
CA CYS A 118 -8.12 -0.85 16.35
C CYS A 118 -9.20 -1.84 16.80
N SER A 119 -9.35 -2.94 16.06
CA SER A 119 -10.24 -4.05 16.38
C SER A 119 -9.76 -5.31 15.68
N GLN A 120 -10.27 -6.46 16.13
CA GLN A 120 -10.00 -7.77 15.55
C GLN A 120 -11.29 -8.58 15.37
N THR A 121 -11.32 -9.41 14.34
CA THR A 121 -12.37 -10.41 14.10
C THR A 121 -11.72 -11.77 13.88
N PRO A 122 -12.04 -12.82 14.68
CA PRO A 122 -12.93 -12.79 15.83
C PRO A 122 -12.33 -12.03 17.02
N LYS A 123 -13.19 -11.70 17.99
CA LYS A 123 -12.78 -11.13 19.28
C LYS A 123 -11.91 -12.13 20.05
N ALA A 124 -11.07 -11.63 20.94
CA ALA A 124 -10.25 -12.45 21.84
C ALA A 124 -11.07 -13.50 22.60
N GLY A 125 -10.49 -14.68 22.81
CA GLY A 125 -11.16 -15.87 23.35
C GLY A 125 -10.67 -17.16 22.70
N ASP A 126 -11.25 -18.29 23.06
CA ASP A 126 -10.89 -19.60 22.49
C ASP A 126 -11.56 -19.79 21.11
N HIS A 127 -10.74 -20.11 20.09
CA HIS A 127 -11.18 -20.40 18.72
C HIS A 127 -10.36 -21.55 18.14
N SER A 128 -10.88 -22.21 17.10
CA SER A 128 -10.09 -23.17 16.32
C SER A 128 -8.96 -22.44 15.58
N THR A 129 -7.75 -23.01 15.53
CA THR A 129 -6.54 -22.38 14.96
C THR A 129 -6.59 -22.17 13.45
N ASP A 130 -7.50 -22.86 12.75
CA ASP A 130 -7.82 -22.62 11.33
C ASP A 130 -8.63 -21.33 11.12
N THR A 131 -9.20 -20.77 12.19
CA THR A 131 -10.03 -19.55 12.14
C THR A 131 -9.22 -18.39 11.58
N LYS A 132 -9.76 -17.73 10.55
CA LYS A 132 -9.18 -16.51 10.00
C LYS A 132 -9.30 -15.37 11.00
N VAL A 133 -8.18 -14.70 11.26
CA VAL A 133 -8.13 -13.50 12.11
C VAL A 133 -7.85 -12.29 11.23
N ASP A 134 -8.80 -11.37 11.20
CA ASP A 134 -8.70 -10.08 10.56
C ASP A 134 -8.37 -8.98 11.59
N PHE A 135 -7.41 -8.12 11.26
CA PHE A 135 -7.06 -6.93 12.05
C PHE A 135 -7.41 -5.65 11.30
N ALA A 136 -8.42 -4.93 11.79
CA ALA A 136 -8.71 -3.58 11.37
C ALA A 136 -7.67 -2.63 11.97
N ALA A 137 -6.89 -1.95 11.15
CA ALA A 137 -5.75 -1.14 11.58
C ALA A 137 -5.72 0.26 10.98
N VAL A 138 -5.09 1.21 11.70
CA VAL A 138 -4.84 2.60 11.25
C VAL A 138 -3.36 2.94 11.39
N LYS A 139 -2.89 4.06 10.80
CA LYS A 139 -1.52 4.54 11.02
C LYS A 139 -1.28 4.90 12.48
N LEU A 140 -0.02 4.87 12.92
CA LEU A 140 0.33 5.08 14.33
C LEU A 140 -0.21 6.41 14.88
N GLU A 141 -0.22 7.45 14.06
CA GLU A 141 -0.65 8.82 14.37
C GLU A 141 -2.16 9.03 14.23
N GLU A 142 -2.90 8.08 13.63
CA GLU A 142 -4.34 8.20 13.37
C GLU A 142 -5.18 7.73 14.57
N THR A 143 -6.40 8.26 14.70
CA THR A 143 -7.36 7.81 15.70
C THR A 143 -8.13 6.59 15.18
N CYS A 144 -8.26 5.55 16.00
CA CYS A 144 -9.13 4.42 15.68
C CYS A 144 -10.59 4.89 15.57
N PRO A 145 -11.30 4.57 14.47
CA PRO A 145 -12.68 5.01 14.30
C PRO A 145 -13.61 4.23 15.25
N ALA A 146 -14.75 4.83 15.59
CA ALA A 146 -15.74 4.20 16.48
C ALA A 146 -16.46 3.01 15.83
N GLN A 147 -16.51 2.99 14.50
CA GLN A 147 -16.94 1.87 13.67
C GLN A 147 -15.86 1.63 12.63
N ASP A 148 -15.60 0.37 12.34
CA ASP A 148 -14.71 -0.03 11.27
C ASP A 148 -15.34 0.33 9.91
N ALA A 149 -14.70 1.25 9.18
CA ALA A 149 -15.14 1.69 7.87
C ALA A 149 -14.50 0.88 6.72
N GLY A 150 -13.55 -0.02 7.03
CA GLY A 150 -12.90 -0.93 6.09
C GLY A 150 -13.54 -2.33 6.06
N ALA A 151 -14.23 -2.73 7.13
CA ALA A 151 -15.02 -3.97 7.17
C ALA A 151 -16.08 -4.09 6.06
N GLU A 152 -16.54 -2.96 5.50
CA GLU A 152 -17.31 -2.94 4.27
C GLU A 152 -16.38 -3.05 3.05
N GLU A 153 -16.04 -4.29 2.67
CA GLU A 153 -15.44 -4.62 1.36
C GLU A 153 -16.09 -3.77 0.24
N PRO A 154 -15.31 -3.09 -0.63
CA PRO A 154 -15.84 -2.27 -1.72
C PRO A 154 -16.75 -3.09 -2.63
N ARG A 155 -18.07 -3.00 -2.39
CA ARG A 155 -19.02 -3.89 -3.03
C ARG A 155 -19.00 -3.68 -4.54
N ALA A 156 -18.50 -4.68 -5.26
CA ALA A 156 -18.36 -4.66 -6.71
C ALA A 156 -19.63 -4.09 -7.35
N ALA A 157 -19.46 -3.01 -8.11
CA ALA A 157 -20.54 -2.25 -8.68
C ALA A 157 -21.33 -3.14 -9.64
N GLY A 158 -22.61 -3.36 -9.31
CA GLY A 158 -23.52 -4.05 -10.20
C GLY A 158 -23.92 -3.16 -11.37
N VAL A 159 -25.15 -3.35 -11.88
CA VAL A 159 -25.70 -2.51 -12.96
C VAL A 159 -26.00 -1.05 -12.56
N LYS A 160 -25.63 -0.62 -11.35
CA LYS A 160 -25.86 0.73 -10.81
C LYS A 160 -24.58 1.29 -10.18
N MET A 161 -24.39 2.58 -10.37
CA MET A 161 -23.31 3.37 -9.80
C MET A 161 -23.46 3.45 -8.27
N PRO A 162 -22.46 3.03 -7.47
CA PRO A 162 -22.45 3.24 -6.02
C PRO A 162 -22.39 4.73 -5.66
N ASP A 163 -22.64 5.05 -4.39
CA ASP A 163 -22.29 6.37 -3.83
C ASP A 163 -20.87 6.30 -3.25
N PHE A 164 -19.97 7.10 -3.81
CA PHE A 164 -18.58 7.22 -3.38
C PHE A 164 -18.32 8.50 -2.58
N THR A 165 -19.32 9.34 -2.33
CA THR A 165 -19.15 10.63 -1.62
C THR A 165 -18.50 10.40 -0.25
N GLY A 166 -17.37 11.07 0.01
CA GLY A 166 -16.55 10.92 1.22
C GLY A 166 -15.73 9.62 1.31
N LYS A 167 -15.88 8.67 0.37
CA LYS A 167 -15.02 7.48 0.24
C LYS A 167 -13.72 7.85 -0.49
N ALA A 168 -12.68 7.05 -0.30
CA ALA A 168 -11.42 7.25 -0.99
C ALA A 168 -11.55 7.01 -2.51
N VAL A 169 -10.81 7.75 -3.34
CA VAL A 169 -10.75 7.53 -4.80
C VAL A 169 -10.33 6.09 -5.11
N LYS A 170 -9.41 5.53 -4.30
CA LYS A 170 -8.94 4.14 -4.42
C LYS A 170 -10.07 3.13 -4.23
N VAL A 171 -10.99 3.37 -3.28
CA VAL A 171 -12.18 2.55 -3.04
C VAL A 171 -13.14 2.62 -4.23
N ALA A 172 -13.34 3.82 -4.80
CA ALA A 172 -14.16 3.97 -6.00
C ALA A 172 -13.60 3.20 -7.20
N ARG A 173 -12.27 3.22 -7.39
CA ARG A 173 -11.59 2.42 -8.42
C ARG A 173 -11.65 0.92 -8.16
N ALA A 174 -11.57 0.47 -6.91
CA ALA A 174 -11.67 -0.94 -6.54
C ALA A 174 -13.09 -1.50 -6.72
N ALA A 175 -14.12 -0.69 -6.49
CA ALA A 175 -15.51 -1.10 -6.60
C ALA A 175 -16.02 -1.14 -8.06
N LEU A 176 -15.51 -0.31 -8.97
CA LEU A 176 -15.93 -0.29 -10.37
C LEU A 176 -15.31 -1.44 -11.18
N ASP A 177 -15.97 -1.85 -12.27
CA ASP A 177 -15.44 -2.89 -13.15
C ASP A 177 -14.09 -2.46 -13.74
N SER A 178 -13.16 -3.40 -13.89
CA SER A 178 -11.79 -3.16 -14.37
C SER A 178 -11.69 -2.53 -15.77
N GLY A 179 -12.71 -2.67 -16.61
CA GLY A 179 -12.82 -2.01 -17.92
C GLY A 179 -13.40 -0.60 -17.87
N THR A 180 -13.83 -0.11 -16.70
CA THR A 180 -14.42 1.22 -16.54
C THR A 180 -13.36 2.31 -16.75
N SER A 181 -13.58 3.17 -17.74
CA SER A 181 -12.80 4.40 -17.90
C SER A 181 -13.13 5.37 -16.77
N ILE A 182 -12.15 5.69 -15.92
CA ILE A 182 -12.32 6.58 -14.75
C ILE A 182 -11.38 7.79 -14.88
N THR A 183 -11.96 8.98 -14.97
CA THR A 183 -11.26 10.28 -14.83
C THR A 183 -11.42 10.79 -13.40
N VAL A 184 -10.35 11.31 -12.80
CA VAL A 184 -10.39 11.92 -11.45
C VAL A 184 -9.79 13.32 -11.51
N ASN A 185 -10.54 14.31 -11.06
CA ASN A 185 -10.15 15.73 -11.09
C ASN A 185 -9.97 16.28 -9.66
N ASP A 186 -8.96 17.12 -9.45
CA ASP A 186 -8.75 17.83 -8.18
C ASP A 186 -9.79 18.97 -8.03
N ALA A 187 -10.71 18.82 -7.09
CA ALA A 187 -11.78 19.79 -6.84
C ALA A 187 -11.32 21.00 -6.01
N SER A 188 -10.10 20.99 -5.47
CA SER A 188 -9.58 22.09 -4.65
C SER A 188 -9.15 23.34 -5.45
N GLY A 189 -9.21 23.28 -6.79
CA GLY A 189 -8.77 24.35 -7.68
C GLY A 189 -7.24 24.50 -7.78
N GLN A 190 -6.47 23.52 -7.28
CA GLN A 190 -5.00 23.48 -7.32
C GLN A 190 -4.43 22.65 -8.49
N ASP A 191 -5.30 22.01 -9.29
CA ASP A 191 -4.95 21.16 -10.45
C ASP A 191 -3.84 20.11 -10.17
N ARG A 192 -3.84 19.51 -8.98
CA ARG A 192 -2.78 18.58 -8.55
C ARG A 192 -2.99 17.17 -9.12
N PHE A 193 -1.88 16.48 -9.38
CA PHE A 193 -1.92 15.07 -9.76
C PHE A 193 -2.36 14.16 -8.59
N ILE A 194 -3.41 13.37 -8.82
CA ILE A 194 -3.94 12.39 -7.87
C ILE A 194 -3.17 11.07 -8.03
N LEU A 195 -1.96 11.01 -7.48
CA LEU A 195 -1.07 9.84 -7.61
C LEU A 195 -1.30 8.76 -6.55
N MET A 196 -1.71 9.15 -5.34
CA MET A 196 -1.96 8.27 -4.20
C MET A 196 -3.44 8.31 -3.84
N GLU A 197 -4.27 7.61 -4.63
CA GLU A 197 -5.74 7.71 -4.59
C GLU A 197 -6.36 7.48 -3.20
N SER A 198 -5.70 6.73 -2.32
CA SER A 198 -6.15 6.49 -0.93
C SER A 198 -6.03 7.72 -0.01
N ASN A 199 -5.31 8.76 -0.42
CA ASN A 199 -5.18 10.01 0.34
C ASN A 199 -6.23 11.06 -0.08
N TRP A 200 -7.12 10.71 -1.01
CA TRP A 200 -8.09 11.61 -1.61
C TRP A 200 -9.52 11.08 -1.42
N GLN A 201 -10.43 11.95 -1.00
CA GLN A 201 -11.86 11.67 -0.86
C GLN A 201 -12.63 12.22 -2.05
N VAL A 202 -13.63 11.47 -2.52
CA VAL A 202 -14.53 11.90 -3.60
C VAL A 202 -15.56 12.90 -3.07
N CYS A 203 -15.63 14.08 -3.69
CA CYS A 203 -16.62 15.11 -3.42
C CYS A 203 -17.85 15.03 -4.34
N GLY A 204 -17.69 14.45 -5.53
CA GLY A 204 -18.74 14.34 -6.51
C GLY A 204 -18.42 13.31 -7.59
N GLN A 205 -19.46 12.82 -8.25
CA GLN A 205 -19.36 11.74 -9.24
C GLN A 205 -20.38 11.93 -10.38
N GLU A 206 -19.97 11.57 -11.58
CA GLU A 206 -20.83 11.39 -12.75
C GLU A 206 -20.47 10.03 -13.40
N PRO A 207 -21.43 9.11 -13.61
CA PRO A 207 -22.85 9.19 -13.28
C PRO A 207 -23.14 9.40 -11.78
N ALA A 208 -24.25 10.09 -11.49
CA ALA A 208 -24.75 10.22 -10.13
C ALA A 208 -25.07 8.86 -9.49
N ALA A 209 -25.04 8.79 -8.15
CA ALA A 209 -25.32 7.57 -7.40
C ALA A 209 -26.68 6.95 -7.78
N GLY A 210 -26.72 5.63 -7.95
CA GLY A 210 -27.89 4.88 -8.38
C GLY A 210 -28.19 4.91 -9.88
N ALA A 211 -27.51 5.75 -10.68
CA ALA A 211 -27.60 5.74 -12.14
C ALA A 211 -27.10 4.41 -12.72
N LYS A 212 -27.58 4.05 -13.93
CA LYS A 212 -27.19 2.80 -14.59
C LYS A 212 -25.73 2.87 -15.05
N LEU A 213 -24.93 1.87 -14.69
CA LEU A 213 -23.64 1.60 -15.32
C LEU A 213 -23.86 0.83 -16.62
N ASP A 214 -23.51 1.46 -17.74
CA ASP A 214 -23.77 0.99 -19.11
C ASP A 214 -22.55 1.12 -20.03
N GLY A 215 -21.36 1.20 -19.44
CA GLY A 215 -20.08 1.33 -20.15
C GLY A 215 -19.66 2.76 -20.49
N ARG A 216 -20.45 3.78 -20.11
CA ARG A 216 -20.02 5.19 -20.18
C ARG A 216 -18.88 5.48 -19.19
N PRO A 217 -17.93 6.39 -19.52
CA PRO A 217 -16.87 6.79 -18.60
C PRO A 217 -17.43 7.40 -17.30
N VAL A 218 -16.73 7.14 -16.20
CA VAL A 218 -16.97 7.74 -14.89
C VAL A 218 -16.03 8.94 -14.70
N THR A 219 -16.56 10.05 -14.19
CA THR A 219 -15.78 11.19 -13.72
C THR A 219 -15.98 11.36 -12.22
N LEU A 220 -14.90 11.44 -11.47
CA LEU A 220 -14.89 11.76 -10.04
C LEU A 220 -14.23 13.12 -9.82
N SER A 221 -14.77 13.92 -8.90
CA SER A 221 -14.09 15.10 -8.36
C SER A 221 -13.65 14.79 -6.93
N ALA A 222 -12.42 15.17 -6.56
CA ALA A 222 -11.83 14.75 -5.28
C ALA A 222 -10.94 15.83 -4.66
N VAL A 223 -10.83 15.82 -3.34
CA VAL A 223 -9.90 16.63 -2.53
C VAL A 223 -9.12 15.70 -1.59
N LYS A 224 -8.10 16.20 -0.89
CA LYS A 224 -7.44 15.39 0.15
C LYS A 224 -8.36 15.19 1.36
N PHE A 225 -8.14 14.14 2.15
CA PHE A 225 -8.94 13.90 3.37
C PHE A 225 -8.85 15.03 4.42
N GLU A 226 -7.82 15.87 4.36
CA GLU A 226 -7.66 17.05 5.22
C GLU A 226 -8.34 18.32 4.67
N GLU A 227 -8.97 18.24 3.49
CA GLU A 227 -9.59 19.36 2.78
C GLU A 227 -11.12 19.19 2.68
N SER A 228 -11.86 20.30 2.64
CA SER A 228 -13.32 20.28 2.47
C SER A 228 -13.74 20.03 1.02
N CYS A 229 -14.79 19.23 0.87
CA CYS A 229 -15.77 19.36 -0.21
C CYS A 229 -16.76 20.49 0.12
#